data_AF-A0A938AFB0-F1
#
_entry.id   AF-A0A938AFB0-F1
#
_cell.length_a   1.000
_cell.length_b   1.000
_cell.length_c   1.000
_cell.angle_alpha   90.00
_cell.angle_beta   90.00
_cell.angle_gamma   90.00
#
_symmetry.space_group_name_H-M   'P 1'
#
loop_
_entity.id
_entity.type
_entity.pdbx_description
1 polymer ?
#
loop_
_entity_poly.entity_id
_entity_poly.type
_entity_poly.pdbx_seq_one_letter_code
_entity_poly.pdbx_strand_id
1 'polypeptide(L)'
;MSDAETFDPGGRFRAEVAASRIVDPLPGLRVLADELGVPVADVVHHALVRWSSAGSEALLAAPPEMLVALREAADAGDIDRVRGIVAALLAGWDG
;
A
#
# COMPACT_ATOMS: atom_id res chain seq x y z
N MET A 1 13.88 -15.42 24.54
CA MET A 1 13.43 -14.13 24.00
C MET A 1 13.34 -14.30 22.50
N SER A 2 12.14 -14.28 21.92
CA SER A 2 11.93 -14.53 20.50
C SER A 2 12.05 -13.24 19.69
N ASP A 3 12.54 -13.33 18.45
CA ASP A 3 12.69 -12.24 17.47
C ASP A 3 11.40 -11.47 17.09
N ALA A 4 10.28 -11.75 17.77
CA ALA A 4 9.01 -11.05 17.61
C ALA A 4 9.01 -9.63 18.20
N GLU A 5 10.05 -9.25 18.95
CA GLU A 5 10.13 -7.98 19.68
C GLU A 5 10.55 -6.75 18.85
N THR A 6 10.71 -6.80 17.52
CA THR A 6 10.91 -5.54 16.77
C THR A 6 10.36 -5.56 15.34
N PHE A 7 9.11 -6.00 15.14
CA PHE A 7 8.36 -5.57 13.97
C PHE A 7 7.81 -4.16 14.24
N ASP A 8 8.58 -3.12 13.88
CA ASP A 8 8.14 -1.71 13.90
C ASP A 8 8.00 -1.15 12.46
N PRO A 9 6.88 -1.44 11.78
CA PRO A 9 6.59 -0.89 10.45
C PRO A 9 6.63 0.63 10.41
N GLY A 10 6.21 1.29 11.49
CA GLY A 10 6.19 2.75 11.59
C GLY A 10 7.60 3.33 11.63
N GLY A 11 8.51 2.71 12.37
CA GLY A 11 9.93 3.08 12.42
C GLY A 11 10.63 2.88 11.10
N ARG A 12 10.40 1.73 10.45
CA ARG A 12 10.91 1.45 9.10
C ARG A 12 10.44 2.49 8.09
N PHE A 13 9.14 2.79 8.07
CA PHE A 13 8.57 3.78 7.16
C PHE A 13 9.15 5.18 7.39
N ARG A 14 9.28 5.62 8.65
CA ARG A 14 9.90 6.92 8.98
C ARG A 14 11.36 7.00 8.52
N ALA A 15 12.12 5.91 8.64
CA ALA A 15 13.50 5.84 8.18
C ALA A 15 13.58 5.91 6.65
N GLU A 16 12.70 5.22 5.93
CA GLU A 16 12.60 5.28 4.47
C GLU A 16 12.22 6.70 3.99
N VAL A 17 11.30 7.38 4.68
CA VAL A 17 10.96 8.80 4.41
C VAL A 17 12.15 9.73 4.68
N ALA A 18 12.95 9.48 5.71
CA ALA A 18 14.15 10.27 5.96
C ALA A 18 15.20 10.06 4.86
N ALA A 19 15.39 8.81 4.42
CA ALA A 19 16.32 8.47 3.35
C ALA A 19 15.90 9.05 1.99
N SER A 20 14.59 9.09 1.68
CA SER A 20 14.11 9.61 0.40
C SER A 20 14.37 11.11 0.22
N ARG A 21 14.45 11.88 1.31
CA ARG A 21 14.77 13.32 1.29
C ARG A 21 16.18 13.65 0.80
N ILE A 22 17.06 12.65 0.68
CA ILE A 22 18.42 12.83 0.13
C ILE A 22 18.34 13.14 -1.38
N VAL A 23 17.30 12.67 -2.06
CA VAL A 23 17.14 12.81 -3.51
C VAL A 23 16.02 13.80 -3.80
N ASP A 24 16.33 14.87 -4.53
CA ASP A 24 15.31 15.73 -5.15
C ASP A 24 14.89 15.12 -6.51
N PRO A 25 13.62 14.70 -6.68
CA PRO A 25 13.15 14.15 -7.94
C PRO A 25 12.84 15.23 -8.99
N LEU A 26 12.68 16.50 -8.61
CA LEU A 26 12.22 17.56 -9.52
C LEU A 26 13.13 17.80 -10.74
N PRO A 27 14.47 17.72 -10.65
CA PRO A 27 15.32 17.92 -11.83
C PRO A 27 14.99 16.97 -12.97
N GLY A 28 14.81 15.68 -12.68
CA GLY A 28 14.44 14.69 -13.70
C GLY A 28 13.03 14.91 -14.24
N LEU A 29 12.08 15.25 -13.38
CA LEU A 29 10.70 15.52 -13.79
C LEU A 29 10.57 16.79 -14.63
N ARG A 30 11.42 17.80 -14.40
CA ARG A 30 11.49 19.02 -15.23
C ARG A 30 12.00 18.72 -16.63
N VAL A 31 13.08 17.94 -16.76
CA VAL A 31 13.59 17.52 -18.07
C VAL A 31 12.51 16.79 -18.86
N LEU A 32 11.82 15.84 -18.22
CA LEU A 32 10.72 15.11 -18.86
C LEU A 32 9.56 16.04 -19.25
N ALA A 33 9.20 16.99 -18.40
CA ALA A 33 8.14 17.96 -18.67
C ALA A 33 8.48 18.85 -19.88
N ASP A 34 9.73 19.32 -19.97
CA ASP A 34 10.23 20.13 -21.06
C ASP A 34 10.24 19.35 -22.39
N GLU A 35 10.67 18.08 -22.38
CA GLU A 35 10.65 17.19 -23.55
C GLU A 35 9.22 16.92 -24.06
N LEU A 36 8.26 16.83 -23.15
CA LEU A 36 6.85 16.56 -23.46
C LEU A 36 6.03 17.82 -23.75
N GLY A 37 6.59 19.01 -23.50
CA GLY A 37 5.88 20.29 -23.67
C GLY A 37 4.69 20.47 -22.72
N VAL A 38 4.76 19.90 -21.51
CA VAL A 38 3.69 19.97 -20.50
C VAL A 38 4.19 20.60 -19.19
N PRO A 39 3.30 21.15 -18.33
CA PRO A 39 3.69 21.62 -17.01
C PRO A 39 4.29 20.50 -16.13
N VAL A 40 5.39 20.80 -15.41
CA VAL A 40 5.99 19.84 -14.47
C VAL A 40 5.02 19.37 -13.39
N ALA A 41 4.06 20.21 -13.00
CA ALA A 41 3.01 19.86 -12.05
C ALA A 41 2.13 18.70 -12.55
N ASP A 42 1.86 18.63 -13.86
CA ASP A 42 1.03 17.58 -14.46
C ASP A 42 1.78 16.24 -14.49
N VAL A 43 3.10 16.28 -14.76
CA VAL A 43 3.97 15.09 -14.69
C VAL A 43 4.06 14.55 -13.26
N VAL A 44 4.25 15.44 -12.28
CA VAL A 44 4.26 15.09 -10.85
C VAL A 44 2.91 14.48 -10.44
N HIS A 45 1.81 15.13 -10.80
CA HIS A 45 0.46 14.66 -10.48
C HIS A 45 0.21 13.28 -11.09
N HIS A 46 0.54 13.09 -12.37
CA HIS A 46 0.38 11.81 -13.04
C HIS A 46 1.23 10.69 -12.41
N ALA A 47 2.48 10.98 -12.08
CA ALA A 47 3.36 10.00 -11.40
C ALA A 47 2.82 9.60 -10.03
N LEU A 48 2.31 10.57 -9.25
CA LEU A 48 1.69 10.31 -7.95
C LEU A 48 0.39 9.53 -8.08
N VAL A 49 -0.48 9.88 -9.04
CA VAL A 49 -1.70 9.12 -9.34
C VAL A 49 -1.33 7.68 -9.67
N ARG A 50 -0.39 7.45 -10.60
CA ARG A 50 0.03 6.10 -10.98
C ARG A 50 0.62 5.31 -9.81
N TRP A 51 1.45 5.94 -8.98
CA TRP A 51 2.00 5.29 -7.78
C TRP A 51 0.91 4.96 -6.75
N SER A 52 -0.01 5.91 -6.48
CA SER A 52 -1.12 5.69 -5.54
C SER A 52 -2.10 4.64 -6.06
N SER A 53 -2.34 4.57 -7.36
CA SER A 53 -3.20 3.58 -8.00
C SER A 53 -2.53 2.21 -8.06
N ALA A 54 -1.21 2.15 -8.22
CA ALA A 54 -0.44 0.91 -8.02
C ALA A 54 -0.48 0.46 -6.55
N GLY A 55 -0.57 1.41 -5.60
CA GLY A 55 -0.89 1.15 -4.19
C GLY A 55 -2.35 0.72 -3.96
N SER A 56 -3.30 1.14 -4.79
CA SER A 56 -4.69 0.68 -4.78
C SER A 56 -4.89 -0.71 -5.40
N GLU A 57 -4.00 -1.20 -6.27
CA GLU A 57 -3.91 -2.65 -6.57
C GLU A 57 -3.44 -3.43 -5.33
N ALA A 58 -2.64 -2.82 -4.46
CA ALA A 58 -2.35 -3.34 -3.13
C ALA A 58 -3.44 -3.03 -2.09
N LEU A 59 -4.56 -2.38 -2.47
CA LEU A 59 -5.80 -2.16 -1.69
C LEU A 59 -7.04 -2.78 -2.42
N LEU A 60 -6.77 -3.70 -3.35
CA LEU A 60 -7.38 -5.05 -3.41
C LEU A 60 -6.78 -5.96 -2.29
N ALA A 61 -6.06 -5.36 -1.34
CA ALA A 61 -5.91 -5.83 0.02
C ALA A 61 -7.02 -5.32 0.93
N ALA A 62 -7.61 -6.26 1.67
CA ALA A 62 -8.49 -6.04 2.79
C ALA A 62 -7.84 -5.25 3.96
N PRO A 63 -8.63 -4.73 4.93
CA PRO A 63 -8.08 -4.24 6.19
C PRO A 63 -7.23 -5.36 6.85
N PRO A 64 -5.96 -5.11 7.24
CA PRO A 64 -5.05 -6.15 7.73
C PRO A 64 -5.62 -7.03 8.84
N GLU A 65 -6.44 -6.45 9.71
CA GLU A 65 -7.14 -7.11 10.80
C GLU A 65 -8.12 -8.19 10.33
N MET A 66 -8.76 -7.99 9.18
CA MET A 66 -9.66 -8.98 8.59
C MET A 66 -8.87 -10.13 7.94
N LEU A 67 -7.69 -9.85 7.35
CA LEU A 67 -6.80 -10.89 6.84
C LEU A 67 -6.19 -11.73 7.96
N VAL A 68 -5.87 -11.11 9.10
CA VAL A 68 -5.39 -11.79 10.31
C VAL A 68 -6.51 -12.65 10.91
N ALA A 69 -7.71 -12.11 11.07
CA ALA A 69 -8.86 -12.86 11.59
C ALA A 69 -9.26 -14.04 10.68
N LEU A 70 -9.11 -13.86 9.35
CA LEU A 70 -9.33 -14.93 8.38
C LEU A 70 -8.34 -16.09 8.56
N ARG A 71 -7.06 -15.77 8.75
CA ARG A 71 -6.00 -16.76 8.97
C ARG A 71 -6.19 -17.54 10.27
N GLU A 72 -6.52 -16.86 11.36
CA GLU A 72 -6.72 -17.49 12.67
C GLU A 72 -7.91 -18.45 12.68
N ALA A 73 -9.00 -18.10 12.00
CA ALA A 73 -10.16 -18.97 11.87
C ALA A 73 -9.84 -20.24 11.07
N ALA A 74 -9.01 -20.13 10.02
CA ALA A 74 -8.60 -21.27 9.20
C ALA A 74 -7.71 -22.26 9.97
N ASP A 75 -6.73 -21.78 10.72
CA ASP A 75 -5.81 -22.63 11.51
C ASP A 75 -6.54 -23.39 12.63
N ALA A 76 -7.63 -22.82 13.15
CA ALA A 76 -8.49 -23.46 14.16
C ALA A 76 -9.49 -24.47 13.57
N GLY A 77 -9.60 -24.60 12.24
CA GLY A 77 -10.61 -25.42 11.58
C GLY A 77 -12.04 -24.88 11.71
N ASP A 78 -12.20 -23.61 12.08
CA ASP A 78 -13.50 -22.94 12.26
C ASP A 78 -14.00 -22.43 10.89
N ILE A 79 -14.55 -23.37 10.12
CA ILE A 79 -14.98 -23.13 8.74
C ILE A 79 -16.13 -22.10 8.66
N ASP A 80 -16.96 -21.97 9.69
CA ASP A 80 -18.07 -21.02 9.67
C ASP A 80 -17.58 -19.59 9.83
N ARG A 81 -16.57 -19.36 10.68
CA ARG A 81 -15.94 -18.05 10.84
C ARG A 81 -15.12 -17.63 9.62
N VAL A 82 -14.40 -18.56 8.99
CA VAL A 82 -13.70 -18.31 7.71
C VAL A 82 -14.70 -17.84 6.64
N ARG A 83 -15.82 -18.54 6.48
CA ARG A 83 -16.85 -18.19 5.49
C ARG A 83 -17.45 -16.81 5.75
N GLY A 84 -17.67 -16.44 7.02
CA GLY A 84 -18.18 -15.12 7.39
C GLY A 84 -17.23 -13.98 7.03
N ILE A 85 -15.92 -14.15 7.26
CA ILE A 85 -14.92 -13.11 6.97
C ILE A 85 -14.73 -12.96 5.45
N VAL A 86 -14.67 -14.07 4.70
CA VAL A 86 -14.59 -14.02 3.23
C VAL A 86 -15.83 -13.36 2.62
N ALA A 87 -17.03 -13.69 3.12
CA ALA A 87 -18.26 -13.04 2.65
C ALA A 87 -18.26 -11.53 2.91
N ALA A 88 -17.75 -11.09 4.06
CA ALA A 88 -17.63 -9.66 4.38
C ALA A 88 -16.59 -8.94 3.51
N LEU A 89 -15.47 -9.59 3.15
CA LEU A 89 -14.46 -9.03 2.25
C LEU A 89 -14.97 -8.91 0.81
N LEU A 90 -15.71 -9.91 0.33
CA LEU A 90 -16.24 -9.92 -1.04
C LEU A 90 -17.46 -9.00 -1.20
N ALA A 91 -18.28 -8.82 -0.15
CA ALA A 91 -19.41 -7.89 -0.18
C ALA A 91 -19.00 -6.41 -0.39
N GLY A 92 -17.73 -6.06 -0.09
CA GLY A 92 -17.16 -4.73 -0.35
C GLY A 92 -16.59 -4.54 -1.76
N TRP A 93 -16.66 -5.55 -2.64
CA TRP A 93 -16.05 -5.55 -3.98
C TRP A 93 -17.05 -5.57 -5.15
N ASP A 94 -18.35 -5.75 -4.94
CA ASP A 94 -19.38 -5.68 -6.01
C ASP A 94 -19.80 -4.22 -6.36
N GLY A 95 -18.86 -3.27 -6.31
CA GLY A 95 -19.06 -1.84 -6.62
C GLY A 95 -18.18 -1.35 -7.74
#